data_AF-A0A840NUA1-F1
#
_entry.id   AF-A0A840NUA1-F1
#
_cell.length_a   1.000
_cell.length_b   1.000
_cell.length_c   1.000
_cell.angle_alpha   90.00
_cell.angle_beta   90.00
_cell.angle_gamma   90.00
#
_symmetry.space_group_name_H-M   'P 1'
#
loop_
_entity.id
_entity.type
_entity.pdbx_description
1 polymer ?
#
loop_
_entity_poly.entity_id
_entity_poly.type
_entity_poly.pdbx_seq_one_letter_code
_entity_poly.pdbx_strand_id
1 'polypeptide(L)'
;MPVTDQQAAPRGERKLRSDTRRNRRRLLDAVGELAREAPGQLTMQAVASRAEIGPATAYRYYSSMDDVLAAYVLSVVEKLRDFSTTSTAEGRPLFDAVVDKWVDLLAEHGPALVQLRSRRGFLERLHNGNEIIAALRDAWSRPVQGLLDDLGLPDNMIEYALFLNNMMYDPREIQDLLQETDLSRREVITRLTEAYLGALRGWARAG
;
A
#
# COMPACT_ATOMS: atom_id res chain seq x y z
N MET A 1 51.22 3.19 -2.56
CA MET A 1 49.91 3.26 -1.88
C MET A 1 49.49 4.71 -1.79
N PRO A 2 48.47 5.18 -2.52
CA PRO A 2 47.72 6.35 -2.11
C PRO A 2 46.38 5.92 -1.52
N VAL A 3 46.07 6.49 -0.36
CA VAL A 3 44.79 6.42 0.34
C VAL A 3 43.79 7.23 -0.49
N THR A 4 42.74 6.57 -0.98
CA THR A 4 41.66 7.25 -1.70
C THR A 4 40.80 8.02 -0.72
N ASP A 5 40.76 9.33 -0.93
CA ASP A 5 39.97 10.32 -0.22
C ASP A 5 38.46 10.03 -0.37
N GLN A 6 37.80 9.63 0.71
CA GLN A 6 36.34 9.58 0.78
C GLN A 6 35.82 11.01 0.94
N GLN A 7 35.42 11.62 -0.17
CA GLN A 7 34.70 12.89 -0.17
C GLN A 7 33.37 12.75 0.61
N ALA A 8 33.36 13.28 1.84
CA ALA A 8 32.15 13.49 2.62
C ALA A 8 31.31 14.59 1.96
N ALA A 9 30.07 14.27 1.55
CA ALA A 9 29.15 15.24 0.99
C ALA A 9 28.94 16.45 1.94
N PRO A 10 28.86 17.69 1.42
CA PRO A 10 28.79 18.90 2.24
C PRO A 10 27.52 18.92 3.11
N ARG A 11 27.67 19.29 4.40
CA ARG A 11 26.59 19.30 5.41
C ARG A 11 25.31 20.06 4.97
N GLY A 12 25.44 21.03 4.06
CA GLY A 12 24.31 21.80 3.50
C GLY A 12 23.37 20.98 2.62
N GLU A 13 23.89 20.08 1.79
CA GLU A 13 23.07 19.21 0.93
C GLU A 13 22.27 18.19 1.74
N ARG A 14 22.89 17.65 2.80
CA ARG A 14 22.22 16.70 3.71
C ARG A 14 21.07 17.37 4.48
N LYS A 15 21.23 18.64 4.88
CA LYS A 15 20.19 19.43 5.56
C LYS A 15 19.02 19.73 4.61
N LEU A 16 19.30 20.15 3.38
CA LEU A 16 18.27 20.43 2.37
C LEU A 16 17.45 19.17 2.02
N ARG A 17 18.11 18.02 1.82
CA ARG A 17 17.43 16.73 1.58
C ARG A 17 16.55 16.32 2.77
N SER A 18 17.00 16.58 4.00
CA SER A 18 16.22 16.33 5.22
C SER A 18 14.96 17.20 5.28
N ASP A 19 15.09 18.50 4.99
CA ASP A 19 13.96 19.43 5.01
C ASP A 19 12.94 19.11 3.91
N THR A 20 13.40 18.76 2.70
CA THR A 20 12.54 18.28 1.61
C THR A 20 11.76 17.02 2.02
N ARG A 21 12.42 16.02 2.61
CA ARG A 21 11.74 14.80 3.08
C ARG A 21 10.72 15.10 4.19
N ARG A 22 11.08 15.96 5.15
CA ARG A 22 10.18 16.37 6.23
C ARG A 22 8.94 17.07 5.68
N ASN A 23 9.12 17.98 4.74
CA ASN A 23 8.04 18.74 4.11
C ASN A 23 7.11 17.85 3.27
N ARG A 24 7.67 16.90 2.50
CA ARG A 24 6.87 15.90 1.79
C ARG A 24 6.03 15.08 2.78
N ARG A 25 6.63 14.60 3.87
CA ARG A 25 5.90 13.85 4.90
C ARG A 25 4.76 14.66 5.52
N ARG A 26 5.00 15.93 5.88
CA ARG A 26 3.93 16.82 6.40
C ARG A 26 2.75 16.97 5.43
N LEU A 27 3.01 17.04 4.12
CA LEU A 27 1.94 17.08 3.11
C LEU A 27 1.15 15.76 3.10
N LEU A 28 1.82 14.61 3.18
CA LEU A 28 1.14 13.31 3.22
C LEU A 28 0.35 13.10 4.52
N ASP A 29 0.90 13.53 5.66
CA ASP A 29 0.21 13.48 6.96
C ASP A 29 -1.08 14.34 6.90
N ALA A 30 -0.97 15.56 6.34
CA ALA A 30 -2.11 16.44 6.14
C ALA A 30 -3.19 15.85 5.23
N VAL A 31 -2.82 15.08 4.20
CA VAL A 31 -3.77 14.35 3.34
C VAL A 31 -4.54 13.33 4.17
N GLY A 32 -3.86 12.54 5.01
CA GLY A 32 -4.49 11.54 5.86
C GLY A 32 -5.40 12.11 6.94
N GLU A 33 -5.07 13.28 7.48
CA GLU A 33 -5.95 14.01 8.40
C GLU A 33 -7.21 14.52 7.69
N LEU A 34 -7.04 15.24 6.58
CA LEU A 34 -8.15 15.81 5.82
C LEU A 34 -9.06 14.74 5.22
N ALA A 35 -8.51 13.63 4.75
CA ALA A 35 -9.28 12.51 4.22
C ALA A 35 -10.18 11.86 5.28
N ARG A 36 -9.82 11.93 6.57
CA ARG A 36 -10.64 11.42 7.68
C ARG A 36 -11.66 12.44 8.18
N GLU A 37 -11.26 13.72 8.29
CA GLU A 37 -12.11 14.77 8.83
C GLU A 37 -13.15 15.28 7.83
N ALA A 38 -12.74 15.50 6.58
CA ALA A 38 -13.56 16.13 5.56
C ALA A 38 -13.16 15.69 4.14
N PRO A 39 -13.49 14.44 3.72
CA PRO A 39 -13.10 13.90 2.41
C PRO A 39 -13.46 14.80 1.22
N GLY A 40 -14.59 15.52 1.29
CA GLY A 40 -15.04 16.43 0.24
C GLY A 40 -14.27 17.76 0.12
N GLN A 41 -13.35 18.04 1.04
CA GLN A 41 -12.55 19.28 1.07
C GLN A 41 -11.08 19.05 0.67
N LEU A 42 -10.77 17.86 0.16
CA LEU A 42 -9.41 17.43 -0.16
C LEU A 42 -8.88 18.15 -1.41
N THR A 43 -8.27 19.30 -1.18
CA THR A 43 -7.69 20.18 -2.21
C THR A 43 -6.22 20.47 -1.90
N MET A 44 -5.43 20.79 -2.93
CA MET A 44 -4.01 21.15 -2.73
C MET A 44 -3.85 22.33 -1.75
N GLN A 45 -4.76 23.30 -1.80
CA GLN A 45 -4.76 24.47 -0.92
C GLN A 45 -5.04 24.07 0.54
N ALA A 46 -6.03 23.21 0.78
CA ALA A 46 -6.33 22.70 2.11
C ALA A 46 -5.18 21.87 2.69
N VAL A 47 -4.59 20.99 1.87
CA VAL A 47 -3.44 20.17 2.25
C VAL A 47 -2.23 21.03 2.59
N ALA A 48 -1.90 22.01 1.73
CA ALA A 48 -0.78 22.92 1.96
C ALA A 48 -0.97 23.74 3.25
N SER A 49 -2.18 24.27 3.46
CA SER A 49 -2.55 24.99 4.68
C SER A 49 -2.39 24.12 5.93
N ARG A 50 -2.95 22.90 5.92
CA ARG A 50 -2.86 21.95 7.03
C ARG A 50 -1.42 21.52 7.32
N ALA A 51 -0.61 21.34 6.29
CA ALA A 51 0.80 21.02 6.43
C ALA A 51 1.65 22.22 6.87
N GLU A 52 1.07 23.41 6.98
CA GLU A 52 1.74 24.71 7.18
C GLU A 52 2.87 24.94 6.16
N ILE A 53 2.60 24.61 4.90
CA ILE A 53 3.50 24.79 3.76
C ILE A 53 2.85 25.75 2.78
N GLY A 54 3.59 26.75 2.31
CA GLY A 54 3.08 27.69 1.31
C GLY A 54 2.61 26.96 0.03
N PRO A 55 1.47 27.33 -0.57
CA PRO A 55 0.93 26.64 -1.75
C PRO A 55 1.93 26.49 -2.91
N ALA A 56 2.70 27.53 -3.20
CA ALA A 56 3.75 27.47 -4.23
C ALA A 56 4.82 26.42 -3.94
N THR A 57 5.14 26.17 -2.67
CA THR A 57 6.09 25.13 -2.25
C THR A 57 5.46 23.74 -2.35
N ALA A 58 4.18 23.60 -2.02
CA ALA A 58 3.45 22.34 -2.22
C ALA A 58 3.40 21.96 -3.72
N TYR A 59 3.08 22.90 -4.61
CA TYR A 59 3.09 22.69 -6.05
C TYR A 59 4.47 22.37 -6.64
N ARG A 60 5.56 22.79 -5.97
CA ARG A 60 6.93 22.38 -6.34
C ARG A 60 7.22 20.92 -6.01
N TYR A 61 6.52 20.34 -5.03
CA TYR A 61 6.69 18.92 -4.67
C TYR A 61 5.76 18.01 -5.47
N TYR A 62 4.53 18.47 -5.71
CA TYR A 62 3.48 17.70 -6.38
C TYR A 62 2.73 18.62 -7.33
N SER A 63 2.66 18.27 -8.61
CA SER A 63 2.12 19.14 -9.65
C SER A 63 0.59 19.19 -9.62
N SER A 64 -0.03 18.17 -9.03
CA SER A 64 -1.48 18.04 -8.91
C SER A 64 -1.88 17.44 -7.55
N MET A 65 -3.17 17.56 -7.21
CA MET A 65 -3.72 16.85 -6.05
C MET A 65 -3.63 15.33 -6.22
N ASP A 66 -3.79 14.83 -7.46
CA ASP A 66 -3.66 13.40 -7.78
C ASP A 66 -2.23 12.90 -7.52
N ASP A 67 -1.20 13.71 -7.79
CA ASP A 67 0.19 13.36 -7.49
C ASP A 67 0.41 13.23 -5.97
N VAL A 68 -0.19 14.13 -5.18
CA VAL A 68 -0.13 14.08 -3.71
C VAL A 68 -0.83 12.82 -3.21
N LEU A 69 -2.02 12.52 -3.73
CA LEU A 69 -2.78 11.33 -3.37
C LEU A 69 -2.02 10.06 -3.74
N ALA A 70 -1.40 10.01 -4.93
CA ALA A 70 -0.65 8.85 -5.38
C ALA A 70 0.55 8.60 -4.46
N ALA A 71 1.27 9.66 -4.08
CA ALA A 71 2.36 9.59 -3.12
C ALA A 71 1.87 9.19 -1.71
N TYR A 72 0.69 9.65 -1.30
CA TYR A 72 0.07 9.26 -0.04
C TYR A 72 -0.27 7.76 -0.04
N VAL A 73 -0.96 7.27 -1.07
CA VAL A 73 -1.31 5.85 -1.20
C VAL A 73 -0.07 4.97 -1.29
N LEU A 74 0.95 5.40 -2.04
CA LEU A 74 2.24 4.71 -2.05
C LEU A 74 2.79 4.60 -0.62
N SER A 75 2.83 5.69 0.15
CA SER A 75 3.32 5.67 1.53
C SER A 75 2.52 4.72 2.44
N VAL A 76 1.22 4.56 2.22
CA VAL A 76 0.36 3.61 2.96
C VAL A 76 0.72 2.17 2.60
N VAL A 77 0.87 1.87 1.31
CA VAL A 77 1.30 0.54 0.83
C VAL A 77 2.71 0.21 1.31
N GLU A 78 3.60 1.19 1.36
CA GLU A 78 4.95 1.00 1.90
C GLU A 78 4.93 0.61 3.38
N LYS A 79 4.01 1.14 4.20
CA LYS A 79 3.83 0.66 5.58
C LYS A 79 3.46 -0.82 5.63
N LEU A 80 2.63 -1.30 4.70
CA LEU A 80 2.27 -2.72 4.61
C LEU A 80 3.48 -3.58 4.17
N ARG A 81 4.22 -3.11 3.16
CA ARG A 81 5.46 -3.75 2.70
C ARG A 81 6.48 -3.85 3.82
N ASP A 82 6.72 -2.76 4.53
CA ASP A 82 7.70 -2.71 5.61
C ASP A 82 7.28 -3.64 6.77
N PHE A 83 5.97 -3.70 7.09
CA PHE A 83 5.44 -4.66 8.06
C PHE A 83 5.66 -6.11 7.63
N SER A 84 5.35 -6.45 6.37
CA SER A 84 5.48 -7.80 5.82
C SER A 84 6.95 -8.26 5.78
N THR A 85 7.85 -7.38 5.35
CA THR A 85 9.28 -7.66 5.21
C THR A 85 10.02 -7.75 6.54
N THR A 86 9.58 -7.02 7.57
CA THR A 86 10.21 -7.05 8.91
C THR A 86 9.62 -8.11 9.84
N SER A 87 8.49 -8.72 9.48
CA SER A 87 7.87 -9.79 10.26
C SER A 87 8.73 -11.06 10.29
N THR A 88 8.81 -11.68 11.47
CA THR A 88 9.47 -12.98 11.66
C THR A 88 8.53 -14.17 11.44
N ALA A 89 7.23 -13.94 11.26
CA ALA A 89 6.28 -15.00 10.94
C ALA A 89 6.51 -15.53 9.52
N GLU A 90 6.05 -16.75 9.26
CA GLU A 90 6.12 -17.43 7.95
C GLU A 90 4.79 -18.14 7.65
N GLY A 91 4.61 -18.59 6.40
CA GLY A 91 3.42 -19.33 5.96
C GLY A 91 2.10 -18.60 6.24
N ARG A 92 1.07 -19.37 6.59
CA ARG A 92 -0.25 -18.86 6.99
C ARG A 92 -0.20 -17.80 8.10
N PRO A 93 0.55 -17.95 9.21
CA PRO A 93 0.68 -16.90 10.22
C PRO A 93 1.14 -15.53 9.67
N LEU A 94 2.10 -15.51 8.74
CA LEU A 94 2.53 -14.27 8.10
C LEU A 94 1.41 -13.67 7.25
N PHE A 95 0.73 -14.50 6.47
CA PHE A 95 -0.40 -14.06 5.64
C PHE A 95 -1.51 -13.44 6.47
N ASP A 96 -1.95 -14.12 7.53
CA ASP A 96 -3.01 -13.62 8.41
C ASP A 96 -2.59 -12.28 9.05
N ALA A 97 -1.34 -12.15 9.51
CA ALA A 97 -0.83 -10.90 10.06
C ALA A 97 -0.81 -9.75 9.04
N VAL A 98 -0.45 -10.02 7.78
CA VAL A 98 -0.44 -9.00 6.71
C VAL A 98 -1.86 -8.62 6.31
N VAL A 99 -2.80 -9.57 6.28
CA VAL A 99 -4.23 -9.28 6.08
C VAL A 99 -4.77 -8.39 7.20
N ASP A 100 -4.47 -8.70 8.45
CA ASP A 100 -4.87 -7.86 9.58
C ASP A 100 -4.28 -6.45 9.47
N LYS A 101 -2.99 -6.35 9.15
CA LYS A 101 -2.35 -5.05 8.93
C LYS A 101 -2.99 -4.27 7.78
N TRP A 102 -3.39 -4.96 6.71
CA TRP A 102 -4.07 -4.34 5.59
C TRP A 102 -5.43 -3.77 6.01
N VAL A 103 -6.23 -4.54 6.76
CA VAL A 103 -7.53 -4.08 7.27
C VAL A 103 -7.38 -2.90 8.24
N ASP A 104 -6.32 -2.85 9.06
CA ASP A 104 -6.00 -1.67 9.88
C ASP A 104 -5.76 -0.42 9.02
N LEU A 105 -4.95 -0.56 7.97
CA LEU A 105 -4.66 0.54 7.06
C LEU A 105 -5.90 0.98 6.28
N LEU A 106 -6.82 0.06 5.93
CA LEU A 106 -8.10 0.40 5.30
C LEU A 106 -9.01 1.18 6.25
N ALA A 107 -9.06 0.81 7.53
CA ALA A 107 -9.84 1.56 8.51
C ALA A 107 -9.33 3.00 8.68
N GLU A 108 -8.02 3.22 8.54
CA GLU A 108 -7.41 4.55 8.66
C GLU A 108 -7.41 5.36 7.36
N HIS A 109 -7.28 4.70 6.21
CA HIS A 109 -6.93 5.33 4.92
C HIS A 109 -7.89 4.96 3.77
N GLY A 110 -8.97 4.23 4.06
CA GLY A 110 -9.89 3.64 3.11
C GLY A 110 -10.41 4.57 2.00
N PRO A 111 -10.92 5.78 2.30
CA PRO A 111 -11.40 6.71 1.28
C PRO A 111 -10.34 7.06 0.22
N ALA A 112 -9.10 7.30 0.63
CA ALA A 112 -8.01 7.63 -0.30
C ALA A 112 -7.60 6.42 -1.16
N LEU A 113 -7.57 5.23 -0.57
CA LEU A 113 -7.24 3.98 -1.28
C LEU A 113 -8.32 3.59 -2.31
N VAL A 114 -9.58 3.91 -2.04
CA VAL A 114 -10.70 3.71 -2.97
C VAL A 114 -10.68 4.74 -4.10
N GLN A 115 -10.40 6.01 -3.80
CA GLN A 115 -10.40 7.07 -4.81
C GLN A 115 -9.33 6.89 -5.89
N LEU A 116 -8.15 6.36 -5.52
CA LEU A 116 -7.04 6.16 -6.46
C LEU A 116 -7.07 4.82 -7.20
N ARG A 117 -8.20 4.13 -7.17
CA ARG A 117 -8.37 2.91 -7.95
C ARG A 117 -8.23 3.22 -9.44
N SER A 118 -7.18 2.67 -10.02
CA SER A 118 -6.92 2.81 -11.44
C SER A 118 -8.01 2.12 -12.27
N ARG A 119 -8.31 2.69 -13.44
CA ARG A 119 -9.15 2.06 -14.46
C ARG A 119 -8.43 0.89 -15.17
N ARG A 120 -7.11 0.79 -15.02
CA ARG A 120 -6.28 -0.28 -15.57
C ARG A 120 -6.21 -1.48 -14.61
N GLY A 121 -6.13 -2.69 -15.18
CA GLY A 121 -6.06 -3.93 -14.42
C GLY A 121 -4.82 -4.03 -13.52
N PHE A 122 -4.83 -4.98 -12.59
CA PHE A 122 -3.68 -5.26 -11.72
C PHE A 122 -2.45 -5.70 -12.54
N LEU A 123 -2.59 -6.73 -13.37
CA LEU A 123 -1.48 -7.28 -14.15
C LEU A 123 -0.91 -6.27 -15.14
N GLU A 124 -1.76 -5.52 -15.85
CA GLU A 124 -1.30 -4.45 -16.75
C GLU A 124 -0.41 -3.43 -16.02
N ARG A 125 -0.82 -2.99 -14.82
CA ARG A 125 -0.03 -2.03 -14.03
C ARG A 125 1.23 -2.64 -13.44
N LEU A 126 1.16 -3.91 -13.04
CA LEU A 126 2.30 -4.67 -12.54
C LEU A 126 3.38 -4.81 -13.62
N HIS A 127 2.99 -5.23 -14.83
CA HIS A 127 3.89 -5.42 -15.97
C HIS A 127 4.46 -4.10 -16.49
N ASN A 128 3.74 -2.99 -16.34
CA ASN A 128 4.22 -1.65 -16.68
C ASN A 128 5.01 -0.96 -15.55
N GLY A 129 5.28 -1.64 -14.43
CA GLY A 129 6.12 -1.12 -13.35
C GLY A 129 5.52 0.05 -12.57
N ASN A 130 4.19 0.12 -12.43
CA ASN A 130 3.56 1.13 -11.59
C ASN A 130 4.02 1.00 -10.13
N GLU A 131 4.56 2.07 -9.55
CA GLU A 131 5.21 2.06 -8.23
C GLU A 131 4.31 1.56 -7.11
N ILE A 132 3.03 1.96 -7.09
CA ILE A 132 2.06 1.52 -6.08
C ILE A 132 1.84 0.01 -6.17
N ILE A 133 1.69 -0.51 -7.39
CA ILE A 133 1.44 -1.94 -7.61
C ILE A 133 2.69 -2.78 -7.40
N ALA A 134 3.87 -2.25 -7.69
CA ALA A 134 5.13 -2.86 -7.31
C ALA A 134 5.26 -2.97 -5.78
N ALA A 135 4.96 -1.90 -5.04
CA ALA A 135 5.00 -1.93 -3.58
C ALA A 135 3.94 -2.90 -2.98
N LEU A 136 2.76 -2.99 -3.58
CA LEU A 136 1.75 -4.00 -3.20
C LEU A 136 2.26 -5.41 -3.47
N ARG A 137 2.83 -5.68 -4.65
CA ARG A 137 3.45 -6.96 -4.97
C ARG A 137 4.50 -7.32 -3.92
N ASP A 138 5.39 -6.39 -3.56
CA ASP A 138 6.44 -6.64 -2.57
C ASP A 138 5.85 -6.95 -1.18
N ALA A 139 4.78 -6.26 -0.77
CA ALA A 139 4.11 -6.52 0.49
C ALA A 139 3.48 -7.92 0.58
N TRP A 140 2.90 -8.40 -0.53
CA TRP A 140 2.14 -9.64 -0.56
C TRP A 140 2.94 -10.87 -1.04
N SER A 141 4.06 -10.69 -1.73
CA SER A 141 4.81 -11.81 -2.34
C SER A 141 5.22 -12.88 -1.33
N ARG A 142 5.91 -12.50 -0.24
CA ARG A 142 6.36 -13.47 0.77
C ARG A 142 5.19 -14.16 1.49
N PRO A 143 4.17 -13.43 1.98
CA PRO A 143 3.01 -14.08 2.61
C PRO A 143 2.23 -15.01 1.67
N VAL A 144 2.03 -14.59 0.41
CA VAL A 144 1.31 -15.41 -0.58
C VAL A 144 2.13 -16.63 -0.99
N GLN A 145 3.45 -16.49 -1.17
CA GLN A 145 4.33 -17.63 -1.45
C GLN A 145 4.27 -18.65 -0.30
N GLY A 146 4.36 -18.20 0.95
CA GLY A 146 4.24 -19.10 2.10
C GLY A 146 2.89 -19.85 2.14
N LEU A 147 1.80 -19.23 1.69
CA LEU A 147 0.52 -19.95 1.53
C LEU A 147 0.53 -20.96 0.40
N LEU A 148 1.18 -20.67 -0.73
CA LEU A 148 1.31 -21.64 -1.82
C LEU A 148 2.09 -22.87 -1.32
N ASP A 149 3.18 -22.64 -0.59
CA ASP A 149 4.00 -23.69 0.03
C ASP A 149 3.18 -24.54 1.00
N ASP A 150 2.44 -23.91 1.92
CA ASP A 150 1.54 -24.59 2.88
C ASP A 150 0.45 -25.44 2.18
N LEU A 151 0.04 -25.04 0.98
CA LEU A 151 -0.96 -25.73 0.16
C LEU A 151 -0.35 -26.78 -0.79
N GLY A 152 0.98 -26.84 -0.92
CA GLY A 152 1.66 -27.67 -1.92
C GLY A 152 1.38 -27.25 -3.36
N LEU A 153 1.15 -25.96 -3.60
CA LEU A 153 0.92 -25.38 -4.93
C LEU A 153 2.23 -24.88 -5.55
N PRO A 154 2.35 -24.89 -6.89
CA PRO A 154 3.63 -24.58 -7.55
C PRO A 154 3.96 -23.08 -7.54
N ASP A 155 5.25 -22.74 -7.37
CA ASP A 155 5.76 -21.36 -7.29
C ASP A 155 5.44 -20.50 -8.51
N ASN A 156 5.33 -21.11 -9.70
CA ASN A 156 4.99 -20.39 -10.92
C ASN A 156 3.57 -19.80 -10.90
N MET A 157 2.74 -20.16 -9.91
CA MET A 157 1.44 -19.55 -9.69
C MET A 157 1.48 -18.21 -8.97
N ILE A 158 2.63 -17.75 -8.47
CA ILE A 158 2.71 -16.55 -7.62
C ILE A 158 2.06 -15.31 -8.26
N GLU A 159 2.21 -15.10 -9.57
CA GLU A 159 1.59 -13.95 -10.26
C GLU A 159 0.05 -14.05 -10.27
N TYR A 160 -0.50 -15.24 -10.53
CA TYR A 160 -1.95 -15.50 -10.49
C TYR A 160 -2.49 -15.42 -9.07
N ALA A 161 -1.74 -15.91 -8.09
CA ALA A 161 -2.08 -15.82 -6.67
C ALA A 161 -2.15 -14.35 -6.22
N LEU A 162 -1.17 -13.52 -6.60
CA LEU A 162 -1.19 -12.08 -6.34
C LEU A 162 -2.35 -11.36 -7.06
N PHE A 163 -2.68 -11.77 -8.28
CA PHE A 163 -3.87 -11.25 -8.98
C PHE A 163 -5.17 -11.55 -8.21
N LEU A 164 -5.36 -12.80 -7.79
CA LEU A 164 -6.51 -13.22 -6.97
C LEU A 164 -6.53 -12.50 -5.62
N ASN A 165 -5.37 -12.35 -4.97
CA ASN A 165 -5.24 -11.60 -3.72
C ASN A 165 -5.67 -10.14 -3.90
N ASN A 166 -5.22 -9.47 -4.98
CA ASN A 166 -5.63 -8.10 -5.27
C ASN A 166 -7.15 -7.97 -5.50
N MET A 167 -7.80 -8.98 -6.10
CA MET A 167 -9.26 -8.99 -6.28
C MET A 167 -10.00 -9.19 -4.96
N MET A 168 -9.58 -10.16 -4.14
CA MET A 168 -10.27 -10.53 -2.91
C MET A 168 -10.04 -9.55 -1.76
N TYR A 169 -8.87 -8.89 -1.73
CA TYR A 169 -8.51 -7.91 -0.70
C TYR A 169 -8.60 -6.47 -1.21
N ASP A 170 -9.54 -6.22 -2.13
CA ASP A 170 -9.84 -4.91 -2.65
C ASP A 170 -10.27 -3.93 -1.53
N PRO A 171 -9.67 -2.73 -1.41
CA PRO A 171 -10.07 -1.73 -0.44
C PRO A 171 -11.57 -1.44 -0.40
N ARG A 172 -12.21 -1.36 -1.58
CA ARG A 172 -13.62 -1.02 -1.71
C ARG A 172 -14.48 -2.15 -1.17
N GLU A 173 -14.22 -3.37 -1.63
CA GLU A 173 -15.04 -4.55 -1.29
C GLU A 173 -14.88 -4.93 0.19
N ILE A 174 -13.67 -4.80 0.76
CA ILE A 174 -13.48 -5.02 2.21
C ILE A 174 -14.27 -3.99 3.02
N GLN A 175 -14.20 -2.70 2.67
CA GLN A 175 -14.92 -1.65 3.38
C GLN A 175 -16.44 -1.84 3.27
N ASP A 176 -16.93 -2.16 2.08
CA ASP A 176 -18.35 -2.45 1.83
C ASP A 176 -18.82 -3.61 2.71
N LEU A 177 -18.06 -4.72 2.73
CA LEU A 177 -18.40 -5.89 3.54
C LEU A 177 -18.39 -5.58 5.05
N LEU A 178 -17.47 -4.73 5.52
CA LEU A 178 -17.40 -4.31 6.93
C LEU A 178 -18.49 -3.31 7.33
N GLN A 179 -19.03 -2.52 6.39
CA GLN A 179 -19.98 -1.45 6.67
C GLN A 179 -21.43 -1.89 6.43
N GLU A 180 -21.67 -2.73 5.44
CA GLU A 180 -23.02 -3.10 4.97
C GLU A 180 -23.48 -4.47 5.49
N THR A 181 -22.74 -5.10 6.40
CA THR A 181 -23.12 -6.38 7.02
C THR A 181 -22.86 -6.38 8.52
N ASP A 182 -23.53 -7.29 9.25
CA ASP A 182 -23.33 -7.50 10.69
C ASP A 182 -22.08 -8.34 11.03
N LEU A 183 -21.21 -8.61 10.03
CA LEU A 183 -20.05 -9.45 10.23
C LEU A 183 -18.97 -8.72 11.02
N SER A 184 -18.44 -9.38 12.04
CA SER A 184 -17.26 -8.85 12.72
C SER A 184 -16.05 -8.83 11.79
N ARG A 185 -15.10 -7.94 12.05
CA ARG A 185 -13.81 -7.90 11.33
C ARG A 185 -13.15 -9.28 11.22
N ARG A 186 -13.09 -10.01 12.34
CA ARG A 186 -12.50 -11.35 12.41
C ARG A 186 -13.21 -12.29 11.45
N GLU A 187 -14.53 -12.26 11.43
CA GLU A 187 -15.35 -13.08 10.55
C GLU A 187 -15.15 -12.74 9.07
N VAL A 188 -15.06 -11.44 8.72
CA VAL A 188 -14.73 -10.99 7.36
C VAL A 188 -13.36 -11.55 6.93
N ILE A 189 -12.33 -11.36 7.75
CA ILE A 189 -10.97 -11.83 7.47
C ILE A 189 -10.95 -13.36 7.30
N THR A 190 -11.60 -14.10 8.20
CA THR A 190 -11.69 -15.56 8.10
C THR A 190 -12.37 -15.99 6.80
N ARG A 191 -13.53 -15.43 6.47
CA ARG A 191 -14.28 -15.84 5.26
C ARG A 191 -13.53 -15.49 3.98
N LEU A 192 -12.95 -14.29 3.87
CA LEU A 192 -12.16 -13.89 2.71
C LEU A 192 -10.92 -14.76 2.54
N THR A 193 -10.26 -15.11 3.64
CA THR A 193 -9.07 -15.98 3.59
C THR A 193 -9.43 -17.39 3.14
N GLU A 194 -10.49 -18.00 3.69
CA GLU A 194 -10.93 -19.32 3.24
C GLU A 194 -11.41 -19.30 1.77
N ALA A 195 -12.09 -18.24 1.33
CA ALA A 195 -12.46 -18.06 -0.07
C ALA A 195 -11.22 -17.94 -0.98
N TYR A 196 -10.20 -17.19 -0.55
CA TYR A 196 -8.94 -17.05 -1.27
C TYR A 196 -8.20 -18.39 -1.40
N LEU A 197 -8.09 -19.18 -0.32
CA LEU A 197 -7.50 -20.52 -0.39
C LEU A 197 -8.29 -21.45 -1.31
N GLY A 198 -9.61 -21.36 -1.30
CA GLY A 198 -10.48 -22.06 -2.25
C GLY A 198 -10.20 -21.66 -3.70
N ALA A 199 -10.04 -20.36 -3.96
CA ALA A 199 -9.71 -19.83 -5.28
C ALA A 199 -8.34 -20.31 -5.77
N LEU A 200 -7.32 -20.31 -4.91
CA LEU A 200 -5.97 -20.82 -5.26
C LEU A 200 -6.02 -22.29 -5.69
N ARG A 201 -6.67 -23.15 -4.90
CA ARG A 201 -6.83 -24.58 -5.23
C ARG A 201 -7.66 -24.76 -6.51
N GLY A 202 -8.73 -23.99 -6.66
CA GLY A 202 -9.60 -24.02 -7.84
C GLY A 202 -8.86 -23.64 -9.11
N TRP A 203 -8.03 -22.59 -9.04
CA TRP A 203 -7.20 -22.13 -10.15
C TRP A 203 -6.17 -23.17 -10.55
N ALA A 204 -5.43 -23.73 -9.58
CA ALA A 204 -4.42 -24.77 -9.81
C ALA A 204 -5.00 -26.01 -10.48
N ARG A 205 -6.23 -26.41 -10.10
CA ARG A 205 -6.90 -27.59 -10.65
C ARG A 205 -7.42 -27.38 -12.07
N ALA A 206 -7.74 -26.13 -12.44
CA ALA A 206 -8.36 -25.81 -13.73
C ALA A 206 -7.34 -25.62 -14.86
N GLY A 207 -6.07 -25.32 -14.54
CA GLY A 207 -4.95 -25.27 -15.48
C GLY A 207 -4.36 -26.63 -15.75
#